data_AF-A0A3N5PMM8-F1
#
_entry.id   AF-A0A3N5PMM8-F1
#
_cell.length_a   1.000
_cell.length_b   1.000
_cell.length_c   1.000
_cell.angle_alpha   90.00
_cell.angle_beta   90.00
_cell.angle_gamma   90.00
#
_symmetry.space_group_name_H-M   'P 1'
#
loop_
_entity.id
_entity.type
_entity.pdbx_description
1 polymer ?
#
loop_
_entity_poly.entity_id
_entity_poly.type
_entity_poly.pdbx_seq_one_letter_code
_entity_poly.pdbx_strand_id
1 'polypeptide(L)' 'MPEDRSARLTILIDPRKKALFESLCADEDQTPSQVVRRLIRAYIEERSGKPWRPIDLRKTAAKGKR' A
#
# COMPACT_ATOMS: atom_id res chain seq x y z
N MET A 1 5.27 17.24 10.98
CA MET A 1 5.52 15.80 11.21
C MET A 1 4.29 15.03 10.74
N PRO A 2 4.23 14.52 9.49
CA PRO A 2 3.05 13.79 9.06
C PRO A 2 3.08 12.41 9.71
N GLU A 3 2.37 12.31 10.84
CA GLU A 3 1.79 11.10 11.41
C GLU A 3 1.39 10.08 10.34
N ASP A 4 2.25 9.10 10.17
CA ASP A 4 2.20 8.02 9.20
C ASP A 4 0.96 7.17 9.49
N ARG A 5 -0.12 7.37 8.72
CA ARG A 5 -1.32 6.52 8.74
C ARG A 5 -1.02 5.16 8.11
N SER A 6 -0.04 4.45 8.65
CA SER A 6 0.27 3.09 8.28
C SER A 6 -0.73 2.15 8.94
N ALA A 7 -1.71 1.67 8.17
CA ALA A 7 -2.50 0.51 8.56
C ALA A 7 -1.66 -0.75 8.39
N ARG A 8 -1.61 -1.62 9.39
CA ARG A 8 -0.97 -2.94 9.27
C ARG A 8 -1.88 -3.88 8.48
N LEU A 9 -1.38 -4.41 7.37
CA LEU A 9 -2.04 -5.42 6.56
C LEU A 9 -1.30 -6.74 6.74
N THR A 10 -1.93 -7.72 7.40
CA THR A 10 -1.38 -9.07 7.54
C THR A 10 -1.94 -9.94 6.42
N ILE A 11 -1.06 -10.49 5.57
CA ILE A 11 -1.43 -11.40 4.48
C ILE A 11 -0.71 -12.72 4.72
N LEU A 12 -1.45 -13.83 4.66
CA LEU A 12 -0.85 -15.16 4.60
C LEU A 12 -0.45 -15.44 3.16
N ILE A 13 0.85 -15.63 2.93
CA ILE A 13 1.39 -16.02 1.64
C ILE A 13 2.19 -17.31 1.80
N ASP A 14 2.23 -18.10 0.72
CA ASP A 14 3.04 -19.31 0.68
C ASP A 14 4.54 -18.99 0.92
N PRO A 15 5.27 -19.78 1.73
CA PRO A 15 6.66 -19.52 2.06
C PRO A 15 7.58 -19.49 0.84
N ARG A 16 7.30 -20.27 -0.23
CA ARG A 16 8.09 -20.24 -1.46
C ARG A 16 7.89 -18.94 -2.23
N LYS A 17 6.64 -18.45 -2.26
CA LYS A 17 6.33 -17.13 -2.86
C LYS A 17 6.96 -16.00 -2.07
N LYS A 18 6.97 -16.09 -0.73
CA LYS A 18 7.64 -15.13 0.14
C LYS A 18 9.13 -15.05 -0.16
N ALA A 19 9.81 -16.19 -0.23
CA ALA A 19 11.25 -16.25 -0.49
C ALA A 19 11.62 -15.66 -1.87
N LEU A 20 10.86 -16.00 -2.91
CA LEU A 20 11.03 -15.43 -4.25
C LEU A 20 10.81 -13.92 -4.24
N PHE A 21 9.74 -13.46 -3.57
CA PHE A 21 9.44 -12.04 -3.46
C PHE A 21 10.53 -11.27 -2.73
N GLU A 22 11.03 -11.79 -1.61
CA GLU A 22 12.15 -11.20 -0.86
C GLU A 22 13.43 -11.17 -1.69
N SER A 23 13.72 -12.23 -2.46
CA SER A 23 14.88 -12.27 -3.36
C SER A 23 14.80 -11.23 -4.47
N LEU A 24 13.62 -11.07 -5.10
CA LEU A 24 13.41 -10.05 -6.13
C LEU A 24 13.51 -8.64 -5.55
N CYS A 25 12.93 -8.43 -4.37
CA CYS A 25 13.04 -7.16 -3.65
C CYS A 25 14.49 -6.82 -3.32
N ALA A 26 15.30 -7.81 -2.91
CA ALA A 26 16.71 -7.63 -2.61
C ALA A 26 17.55 -7.29 -3.86
N ASP A 27 17.21 -7.85 -5.02
CA ASP A 27 17.88 -7.55 -6.29
C ASP A 27 17.61 -6.11 -6.76
N GLU A 28 16.39 -5.61 -6.54
CA GLU A 28 15.97 -4.25 -6.91
C GLU A 28 16.31 -3.17 -5.86
N ASP A 29 16.99 -3.52 -4.76
CA ASP A 29 17.25 -2.66 -3.59
C ASP A 29 15.96 -2.06 -2.98
N GLN A 30 14.85 -2.80 -3.05
CA GLN A 30 13.55 -2.38 -2.52
C GLN A 30 13.16 -3.20 -1.30
N THR A 31 12.45 -2.56 -0.36
CA THR A 31 11.84 -3.32 0.72
C THR A 31 10.54 -3.97 0.23
N PRO A 32 10.19 -5.19 0.70
CA PRO A 32 8.95 -5.85 0.32
C PRO A 32 7.72 -4.99 0.62
N SER A 33 7.76 -4.20 1.70
CA SER A 33 6.71 -3.23 2.04
C SER A 33 6.53 -2.13 0.99
N GLN A 34 7.62 -1.64 0.38
CA GLN A 34 7.55 -0.63 -0.70
C GLN A 34 6.96 -1.23 -1.97
N VAL A 35 7.38 -2.45 -2.34
CA VAL A 35 6.86 -3.15 -3.51
C VAL A 35 5.37 -3.44 -3.34
N VAL A 36 4.94 -3.95 -2.18
CA VAL A 36 3.52 -4.19 -1.89
C VAL A 36 2.70 -2.90 -1.95
N ARG A 37 3.20 -1.79 -1.40
CA ARG A 37 2.52 -0.48 -1.50
C ARG A 37 2.35 -0.03 -2.95
N ARG A 38 3.37 -0.21 -3.79
CA ARG A 38 3.31 0.14 -5.22
C ARG A 38 2.34 -0.77 -5.97
N LEU A 39 2.35 -2.08 -5.69
CA LEU A 39 1.41 -3.04 -6.26
C LEU A 39 -0.04 -2.71 -5.88
N ILE A 40 -0.30 -2.41 -4.61
CA ILE A 40 -1.64 -1.99 -4.15
C ILE A 40 -2.08 -0.73 -4.89
N ARG A 41 -1.19 0.26 -5.02
CA ARG A 41 -1.51 1.50 -5.75
C ARG A 41 -1.85 1.21 -7.21
N ALA A 42 -0.98 0.50 -7.92
CA ALA A 42 -1.17 0.14 -9.32
C ALA A 42 -2.47 -0.66 -9.52
N TYR A 43 -2.77 -1.60 -8.63
CA TYR A 43 -4.00 -2.39 -8.67
C TYR A 43 -5.26 -1.51 -8.51
N ILE A 44 -5.23 -0.54 -7.58
CA ILE A 44 -6.35 0.40 -7.41
C ILE A 44 -6.49 1.30 -8.65
N GLU A 45 -5.38 1.80 -9.20
CA GLU A 45 -5.39 2.65 -10.39
C GLU A 45 -5.94 1.92 -11.61
N GLU A 46 -5.49 0.68 -11.85
CA GLU A 46 -5.94 -0.17 -12.93
C GLU A 46 -7.44 -0.51 -12.81
N ARG A 47 -7.92 -0.83 -11.60
CA ARG A 47 -9.32 -1.23 -11.39
C ARG A 47 -10.29 -0.06 -11.28
N SER A 48 -9.84 1.08 -10.77
CA SER A 48 -10.66 2.28 -10.59
C SER A 48 -10.63 3.21 -11.81
N GLY A 49 -9.64 3.03 -12.70
CA GLY A 49 -9.41 3.90 -13.86
C GLY A 49 -9.08 5.35 -13.48
N LYS A 50 -8.73 5.58 -12.20
CA LYS A 50 -8.48 6.90 -11.62
C LYS A 50 -7.14 6.86 -10.87
N PRO A 51 -6.30 7.90 -11.01
CA PRO A 51 -5.04 7.95 -10.30
C PRO A 51 -5.29 7.93 -8.79
N TRP A 52 -4.63 7.01 -8.09
CA TRP A 52 -4.76 6.88 -6.64
C TRP A 52 -4.12 8.12 -6.02
N ARG A 53 -4.96 9.00 -5.47
CA ARG A 53 -4.50 10.10 -4.62
C ARG A 53 -4.72 9.68 -3.17
N PRO A 54 -3.77 9.95 -2.27
CA PRO A 54 -4.05 9.88 -0.84
C PRO A 54 -5.15 10.91 -0.56
N ILE A 55 -6.41 10.45 -0.55
CA ILE A 55 -7.51 11.27 -0.08
C ILE A 55 -7.14 11.60 1.35
N ASP A 56 -7.00 12.89 1.63
CA ASP A 56 -6.78 13.40 2.97
C ASP A 56 -8.04 13.05 3.79
N LEU A 57 -8.12 11.82 4.32
CA LEU A 57 -9.24 11.29 5.11
C LEU A 57 -9.50 12.15 6.37
N ARG A 58 -8.63 13.14 6.62
CA ARG A 58 -8.78 14.20 7.61
C ARG A 58 -10.00 15.10 7.30
N LYS A 59 -10.39 15.28 6.03
CA LYS A 59 -11.56 16.11 5.67
C LYS A 59 -12.92 15.43 5.74
N THR A 60 -13.00 14.09 5.65
CA THR A 60 -14.31 13.40 5.71
C THR A 60 -14.86 13.28 7.13
N ALA A 61 -14.00 13.27 8.16
CA ALA A 61 -14.45 13.25 9.56
C ALA A 61 -15.03 14.60 10.04
N ALA A 62 -14.68 15.72 9.40
CA ALA A 62 -15.11 17.05 9.84
C ALA A 62 -16.52 17.46 9.35
N LYS A 63 -17.16 16.68 8.46
CA LYS A 63 -18.47 17.02 7.87
C LYS A 63 -19.65 16.20 8.44
N GLY A 64 -19.45 15.57 9.60
CA GLY A 64 -20.47 14.76 10.29
C GLY A 64 -21.06 15.38 11.56
N LYS A 65 -20.75 16.64 11.89
CA LYS A 65 -21.32 17.36 13.03
C LYS A 65 -22.17 18.53 12.54
N ARG A 66 -23.40 18.22 12.13
CA ARG A 66 -24.47 19.19 11.90
C ARG A 66 -25.66 18.76 12.73
#